data_AF-A0A2P2QWM6-F1
#
_entry.id   AF-A0A2P2QWM6-F1
#
_cell.length_a   1.000
_cell.length_b   1.000
_cell.length_c   1.000
_cell.angle_alpha   90.00
_cell.angle_beta   90.00
_cell.angle_gamma   90.00
#
_symmetry.space_group_name_H-M   'P 1'
#
loop_
_entity.id
_entity.type
_entity.pdbx_description
1 polymer ?
#
loop_
_entity_poly.entity_id
_entity_poly.type
_entity_poly.pdbx_seq_one_letter_code
_entity_poly.pdbx_strand_id
1 'polypeptide(L)'
;MGMGGGAGALWGTRVLEIVKKHDSGGLVWKRIKLTSTRKANAKKRLLRVWQNEAVLKACAEQPPSKSSVVSAERVAEDSSRE
;
A
#
# COMPACT_ATOMS: atom_id res chain seq x y z
N MET A 1 58.66 18.98 -31.81
CA MET A 1 57.36 19.14 -31.13
C MET A 1 56.43 18.06 -31.64
N GLY A 2 56.08 17.11 -30.79
CA GLY A 2 55.31 15.92 -31.16
C GLY A 2 53.80 16.16 -31.11
N MET A 3 53.10 15.57 -32.08
CA MET A 3 51.65 15.33 -32.02
C MET A 3 51.39 13.89 -32.47
N GLY A 4 51.82 12.94 -31.64
CA GLY A 4 51.35 11.56 -31.68
C GLY A 4 50.17 11.41 -30.74
N GLY A 5 48.94 11.58 -31.24
CA GLY A 5 47.73 11.58 -30.39
C GLY A 5 46.46 11.05 -31.04
N GLY A 6 46.53 10.39 -32.20
CA GLY A 6 45.33 9.96 -32.95
C GLY A 6 44.80 8.57 -32.59
N ALA A 7 45.62 7.67 -32.03
CA ALA A 7 45.25 6.25 -31.88
C ALA A 7 44.38 5.95 -30.64
N GLY A 8 44.45 6.77 -29.58
CA GLY A 8 43.67 6.57 -28.35
C GLY A 8 42.26 7.15 -28.39
N ALA A 9 42.05 8.24 -29.14
CA ALA A 9 40.76 8.92 -29.24
C ALA A 9 39.69 8.07 -29.95
N LEU A 10 40.10 7.29 -30.97
CA LEU A 10 39.20 6.43 -31.75
C LEU A 10 38.85 5.10 -31.04
N TRP A 11 39.61 4.70 -30.03
CA TRP A 11 39.31 3.53 -29.20
C TRP A 11 38.40 3.85 -28.02
N GLY A 12 38.52 5.05 -27.44
CA GLY A 12 37.64 5.51 -26.37
C GLY A 12 36.19 5.73 -26.82
N THR A 13 35.99 6.19 -28.06
CA THR A 13 34.65 6.37 -28.63
C THR A 13 33.94 5.04 -28.89
N ARG A 14 34.65 3.99 -29.28
CA ARG A 14 34.07 2.65 -29.47
C ARG A 14 33.55 2.03 -28.18
N VAL A 15 34.20 2.26 -27.03
CA VAL A 15 33.68 1.79 -25.72
C VAL A 15 32.37 2.50 -25.38
N LEU A 16 32.31 3.82 -25.60
CA LEU A 16 31.05 4.56 -25.46
C LEU A 16 30.02 4.13 -26.50
N GLU A 17 30.43 3.75 -27.71
CA GLU A 17 29.54 3.23 -28.74
C GLU A 17 29.00 1.85 -28.37
N ILE A 18 29.80 0.96 -27.76
CA ILE A 18 29.37 -0.34 -27.23
C ILE A 18 28.39 -0.14 -26.05
N VAL A 19 28.68 0.83 -25.17
CA VAL A 19 27.79 1.21 -24.05
C VAL A 19 26.49 1.87 -24.57
N LYS A 20 26.55 2.63 -25.67
CA LYS A 20 25.42 3.35 -26.27
C LYS A 20 24.57 2.47 -27.21
N LYS A 21 25.17 1.51 -27.93
CA LYS A 21 24.44 0.55 -28.80
C LYS A 21 23.63 -0.47 -27.99
N HIS A 22 23.88 -0.58 -26.68
CA HIS A 22 23.03 -1.33 -25.77
C HIS A 22 21.75 -0.55 -25.35
N ASP A 23 21.32 0.42 -26.17
CA ASP A 23 19.96 0.96 -26.17
C ASP A 23 18.90 -0.15 -26.48
N SER A 24 19.31 -1.39 -26.74
CA SER A 24 18.47 -2.59 -26.64
C SER A 24 18.24 -3.00 -25.17
N GLY A 25 17.30 -2.33 -24.49
CA GLY A 25 16.70 -2.80 -23.24
C GLY A 25 17.60 -2.80 -22.00
N GLY A 26 18.62 -1.93 -21.94
CA GLY A 26 19.65 -1.88 -20.87
C GLY A 26 19.14 -1.65 -19.42
N LEU A 27 17.84 -1.45 -19.23
CA LEU A 27 17.18 -1.51 -17.93
C LEU A 27 15.85 -2.26 -18.07
N VAL A 28 15.90 -3.58 -18.17
CA VAL A 28 14.69 -4.41 -18.14
C VAL A 28 14.09 -4.30 -16.74
N TRP A 29 12.99 -3.55 -16.64
CA TRP A 29 12.15 -3.54 -15.45
C TRP A 29 11.70 -4.98 -15.18
N LYS A 30 12.29 -5.60 -14.15
CA LYS A 30 12.08 -7.02 -13.86
C LYS A 30 10.60 -7.25 -13.57
N ARG A 31 9.91 -7.91 -14.50
CA ARG A 31 8.51 -8.33 -14.32
C ARG A 31 8.45 -9.49 -13.34
N ILE A 32 8.15 -9.19 -12.08
CA ILE A 32 8.05 -10.20 -11.04
C ILE A 32 6.70 -10.92 -11.19
N LYS A 33 6.74 -12.25 -11.32
CA LYS A 33 5.53 -13.09 -11.36
C LYS A 33 4.77 -13.00 -10.04
N LEU A 34 3.46 -13.20 -10.11
CA LEU A 34 2.63 -13.29 -8.92
C LEU A 34 2.86 -14.64 -8.20
N THR A 35 3.78 -14.63 -7.24
CA THR A 35 4.09 -15.80 -6.40
C THR A 35 3.04 -16.01 -5.30
N SER A 36 2.99 -17.21 -4.72
CA SER A 36 2.06 -17.57 -3.64
C SER A 36 2.16 -16.62 -2.44
N THR A 37 3.37 -16.27 -1.99
CA THR A 37 3.58 -15.31 -0.90
C THR A 37 3.00 -13.93 -1.21
N ARG A 38 3.15 -13.46 -2.46
CA ARG A 38 2.59 -12.18 -2.90
C ARG A 38 1.05 -12.22 -2.93
N LYS A 39 0.46 -13.34 -3.36
CA LYS A 39 -1.01 -13.56 -3.27
C LYS A 39 -1.50 -13.54 -1.82
N ALA A 40 -0.78 -14.17 -0.90
CA ALA A 40 -1.13 -14.17 0.52
C ALA A 40 -1.05 -12.76 1.12
N ASN A 41 -0.06 -11.95 0.75
CA ASN A 41 0.03 -10.56 1.18
C ASN A 41 -1.13 -9.71 0.62
N ALA A 42 -1.49 -9.91 -0.66
CA ALA A 42 -2.64 -9.24 -1.26
C ALA A 42 -3.95 -9.58 -0.50
N LYS A 43 -4.18 -10.86 -0.19
CA LYS A 43 -5.35 -11.29 0.62
C LYS A 43 -5.37 -10.61 1.99
N LYS A 44 -4.22 -10.53 2.68
CA LYS A 44 -4.11 -9.82 3.97
C LYS A 44 -4.45 -8.34 3.84
N ARG A 45 -4.00 -7.66 2.77
CA ARG A 45 -4.32 -6.24 2.53
C ARG A 45 -5.81 -6.03 2.29
N LEU A 46 -6.44 -6.89 1.48
CA LEU A 46 -7.88 -6.84 1.24
C LEU A 46 -8.69 -7.01 2.53
N LEU A 47 -8.34 -8.00 3.35
CA LEU A 47 -9.02 -8.23 4.63
C LEU A 47 -8.89 -7.02 5.58
N ARG A 48 -7.72 -6.38 5.64
CA ARG A 48 -7.52 -5.17 6.44
C ARG A 48 -8.40 -4.01 5.96
N VAL A 49 -8.51 -3.82 4.65
CA VAL A 49 -9.36 -2.76 4.08
C VAL A 49 -10.82 -3.04 4.41
N TRP A 50 -11.29 -4.28 4.26
CA TRP A 50 -12.67 -4.64 4.64
C TRP A 50 -12.97 -4.45 6.12
N GLN A 51 -12.03 -4.78 7.01
CA GLN A 51 -12.20 -4.51 8.43
C GLN A 51 -12.30 -3.01 8.71
N ASN A 52 -11.43 -2.20 8.10
CA ASN A 52 -11.48 -0.74 8.23
C ASN A 52 -12.81 -0.18 7.71
N GLU A 53 -13.27 -0.64 6.55
CA GLU A 53 -14.56 -0.24 5.98
C GLU A 53 -15.73 -0.65 6.88
N ALA A 54 -15.70 -1.86 7.46
CA ALA A 54 -16.73 -2.32 8.37
C ALA A 54 -16.79 -1.46 9.65
N VAL A 55 -15.63 -1.11 10.22
CA VAL A 55 -15.54 -0.23 11.38
C VAL A 55 -16.06 1.16 11.05
N LEU A 56 -15.63 1.75 9.93
CA LEU A 56 -16.10 3.08 9.51
C LEU A 56 -17.62 3.11 9.27
N LYS A 57 -18.18 2.07 8.65
CA LYS A 57 -19.63 1.93 8.47
C LYS A 57 -20.36 1.81 9.81
N ALA A 58 -19.86 0.99 10.72
CA ALA A 58 -20.43 0.85 12.06
C ALA A 58 -20.37 2.16 12.87
N CYS A 59 -19.32 2.97 12.68
CA CYS A 59 -19.22 4.29 13.31
C CYS A 59 -20.09 5.38 12.63
N ALA A 60 -20.48 5.18 11.37
CA ALA A 60 -21.38 6.08 10.65
C ALA A 60 -22.86 5.84 11.01
N GLU A 61 -23.20 4.62 11.42
CA GLU A 61 -24.50 4.31 12.03
C GLU A 61 -24.56 4.94 13.43
N GLN A 62 -25.63 5.68 13.73
CA GLN A 62 -25.80 6.25 15.07
C GLN A 62 -25.76 5.12 16.10
N PRO A 63 -25.02 5.26 17.21
CA PRO A 63 -24.99 4.22 18.23
C PRO A 63 -26.43 3.96 18.70
N PRO A 64 -26.84 2.69 18.91
CA PRO A 64 -28.17 2.40 19.42
C PRO A 64 -28.36 3.18 20.72
N SER A 65 -29.33 4.08 20.71
CA SER A 65 -29.61 5.00 21.81
C SER A 65 -29.77 4.22 23.11
N LYS A 66 -28.80 4.33 24.02
CA LYS A 66 -28.96 3.98 25.43
C LYS A 66 -29.92 5.00 26.06
N SER A 67 -31.20 4.92 25.74
CA SER A 67 -32.25 5.74 26.37
C SER A 67 -33.53 4.92 26.51
N SER A 68 -33.52 3.93 27.40
CA SER A 68 -34.78 3.38 27.95
C SER A 68 -34.61 2.48 29.18
N VAL A 69 -33.42 1.95 29.48
CA VAL A 69 -33.31 0.98 30.60
C VAL A 69 -33.17 1.65 31.98
N VAL A 70 -32.70 2.90 32.09
CA VAL A 70 -32.48 3.56 33.40
C VAL A 70 -33.73 4.25 33.95
N SER A 71 -34.78 4.46 33.15
CA SER A 71 -36.01 5.13 33.60
C SER A 71 -37.08 4.19 34.16
N ALA A 72 -36.98 2.88 33.92
CA ALA A 72 -37.95 1.92 34.44
C ALA A 72 -37.65 1.46 35.88
N GLU A 73 -36.39 1.54 36.33
CA GLU A 73 -35.98 1.03 37.64
C GLU A 73 -36.27 2.02 38.79
N ARG A 74 -36.26 3.33 38.53
CA ARG A 74 -36.57 4.34 39.57
C ARG A 74 -38.06 4.57 39.83
N VAL A 75 -38.94 4.18 38.92
CA VAL A 75 -40.40 4.38 39.09
C VAL A 75 -41.00 3.30 39.98
N ALA A 76 -40.37 2.12 40.09
CA ALA A 76 -40.87 1.01 40.90
C ALA A 76 -40.59 1.18 42.41
N GLU A 77 -39.56 1.93 42.80
CA GLU A 77 -39.18 2.09 44.21
C GLU A 77 -40.00 3.20 44.92
N ASP A 78 -40.50 4.19 44.19
CA ASP A 78 -41.25 5.32 44.76
C ASP A 78 -42.76 5.06 44.89
N SER A 79 -43.30 4.02 44.22
CA SER A 79 -44.71 3.63 44.31
C SER A 79 -45.03 2.70 45.51
N SER A 80 -44.03 2.26 46.27
CA SER A 80 -44.22 1.37 47.43
C SER A 80 -44.11 2.09 48.77
N ARG A 81 -44.08 3.44 48.76
CA ARG A 81 -43.90 4.26 49.97
C ARG A 81 -44.95 5.36 50.16
N GLU A 82 -46.15 5.14 49.63
CA GLU A 82 -47.39 5.82 50.06
C GLU A 82 -48.39 4.80 50.63
#